data_AF-A0A9P6SAU9-F1
#
_entry.id   AF-A0A9P6SAU9-F1
#
_cell.length_a   1.000
_cell.length_b   1.000
_cell.length_c   1.000
_cell.angle_alpha   90.00
_cell.angle_beta   90.00
_cell.angle_gamma   90.00
#
_symmetry.space_group_name_H-M   'P 1'
#
loop_
_entity.id
_entity.type
_entity.pdbx_description
1 polymer ?
#
loop_
_entity_poly.entity_id
_entity_poly.type
_entity_poly.pdbx_seq_one_letter_code
_entity_poly.pdbx_strand_id
1 'polypeptide(L)'
;MTHDEAGFLDIPSTIRSQWTWDWGLPKLTTFALTGEFAYLFEFRMLDGCPCLETMDLRISTDNEQITRIISDTGDNTNSDDDSNNGPSGPSLPPQLRRIIAPVVKHLLMEGHWIFDRILLSAFLNGLFLNLQVLNVEEWGGIQLQDFVEVIATGSTKLKNLFLFFERLSVEVMRAYRTFIEDEVGGEDVFPGKIRFLGEGHTGDEFVVLK
;
A
#
# COMPACT_ATOMS: atom_id res chain seq x y z
N MET A 1 54.23 34.39 -15.33
CA MET A 1 53.57 33.67 -14.23
C MET A 1 52.16 33.38 -14.72
N THR A 2 52.04 32.32 -15.50
CA THR A 2 50.83 31.92 -16.23
C THR A 2 50.07 30.93 -15.36
N HIS A 3 48.85 31.29 -14.99
CA HIS A 3 47.93 30.38 -14.30
C HIS A 3 47.41 29.37 -15.32
N ASP A 4 47.78 28.11 -15.13
CA ASP A 4 47.21 26.98 -15.85
C ASP A 4 45.73 26.83 -15.44
N GLU A 5 44.82 27.09 -16.39
CA GLU A 5 43.43 26.64 -16.33
C GLU A 5 43.43 25.11 -16.42
N ALA A 6 43.27 24.46 -15.26
CA ALA A 6 42.97 23.04 -15.21
C ALA A 6 41.59 22.81 -15.84
N GLY A 7 41.58 22.28 -17.07
CA GLY A 7 40.37 21.87 -17.77
C GLY A 7 39.57 20.89 -16.93
N PHE A 8 38.44 21.36 -16.41
CA PHE A 8 37.44 20.54 -15.74
C PHE A 8 36.88 19.59 -16.80
N LEU A 9 37.23 18.31 -16.69
CA LEU A 9 36.66 17.28 -17.55
C LEU A 9 35.16 17.22 -17.24
N ASP A 10 34.33 17.59 -18.22
CA ASP A 10 32.88 17.35 -18.21
C ASP A 10 32.66 15.85 -18.03
N ILE A 11 32.43 15.42 -16.80
CA ILE A 11 32.01 14.05 -16.50
C ILE A 11 30.61 13.95 -17.09
N PRO A 12 30.37 13.09 -18.10
CA PRO A 12 29.04 12.94 -18.65
C PRO A 12 28.11 12.58 -17.50
N SER A 13 27.10 13.44 -17.30
CA SER A 13 26.06 13.24 -16.31
C SER A 13 25.53 11.82 -16.48
N THR A 14 25.78 10.98 -15.47
CA THR A 14 25.27 9.61 -15.43
C THR A 14 23.79 9.67 -15.73
N ILE A 15 23.40 9.16 -16.91
CA ILE A 15 22.01 9.08 -17.34
C ILE A 15 21.31 8.21 -16.31
N ARG A 16 20.62 8.85 -15.36
CA ARG A 16 19.76 8.13 -14.41
C ARG A 16 18.69 7.48 -15.27
N SER A 17 18.58 6.16 -15.21
CA SER A 17 17.51 5.43 -15.88
C SER A 17 16.19 6.13 -15.57
N GLN A 18 15.56 6.71 -16.58
CA GLN A 18 14.25 7.31 -16.40
C GLN A 18 13.28 6.18 -16.10
N TRP A 19 12.72 6.22 -14.90
CA TRP A 19 11.69 5.27 -14.52
C TRP A 19 10.44 5.57 -15.32
N THR A 20 10.06 4.67 -16.23
CA THR A 20 8.83 4.80 -17.00
C THR A 20 7.71 4.07 -16.28
N TRP A 21 6.58 4.75 -16.14
CA TRP A 21 5.41 4.25 -15.43
C TRP A 21 4.51 3.32 -16.29
N ASP A 22 4.89 3.08 -17.54
CA ASP A 22 4.15 2.25 -18.51
C ASP A 22 4.62 0.79 -18.48
N TRP A 23 4.17 0.03 -17.48
CA TRP A 23 4.59 -1.37 -17.33
C TRP A 23 3.79 -2.29 -18.23
N GLY A 24 4.43 -2.83 -19.26
CA GLY A 24 3.88 -3.89 -20.11
C GLY A 24 4.42 -5.27 -19.75
N LEU A 25 4.06 -5.78 -18.56
CA LEU A 25 4.62 -7.02 -18.01
C LEU A 25 3.54 -8.13 -17.91
N PRO A 26 3.04 -8.65 -19.04
CA PRO A 26 1.85 -9.52 -19.07
C PRO A 26 2.05 -10.89 -18.42
N LYS A 27 3.30 -11.31 -18.17
CA LYS A 27 3.64 -12.59 -17.55
C LYS A 27 4.18 -12.45 -16.14
N LEU A 28 4.20 -11.24 -15.58
CA LEU A 28 4.70 -11.01 -14.24
C LEU A 28 3.71 -11.59 -13.22
N THR A 29 4.19 -12.55 -12.43
CA THR A 29 3.39 -13.20 -11.37
C THR A 29 3.79 -12.75 -9.98
N THR A 30 5.03 -12.33 -9.81
CA THR A 30 5.60 -11.90 -8.54
C THR A 30 6.35 -10.60 -8.75
N PHE A 31 6.12 -9.66 -7.85
CA PHE A 31 6.66 -8.32 -7.93
C PHE A 31 7.10 -7.87 -6.54
N ALA A 32 8.32 -7.34 -6.44
CA ALA A 32 8.87 -6.85 -5.19
C ALA A 32 9.64 -5.54 -5.42
N LEU A 33 9.35 -4.50 -4.64
CA LEU A 33 10.12 -3.26 -4.57
C LEU A 33 10.46 -2.92 -3.14
N THR A 34 11.62 -2.28 -2.97
CA THR A 34 12.12 -1.80 -1.68
C THR A 34 12.61 -0.36 -1.78
N GLY A 35 12.73 0.31 -0.64
CA GLY A 35 13.32 1.64 -0.51
C GLY A 35 12.62 2.70 -1.36
N GLU A 36 13.41 3.51 -2.08
CA GLU A 36 12.87 4.60 -2.91
C GLU A 36 11.90 4.11 -4.00
N PHE A 37 12.08 2.89 -4.51
CA PHE A 37 11.21 2.37 -5.57
C PHE A 37 9.84 1.97 -5.03
N ALA A 38 9.78 1.38 -3.84
CA ALA A 38 8.50 1.13 -3.17
C ALA A 38 7.80 2.45 -2.83
N TYR A 39 8.56 3.47 -2.42
CA TYR A 39 8.02 4.80 -2.15
C TYR A 39 7.47 5.49 -3.41
N LEU A 40 8.09 5.30 -4.57
CA LEU A 40 7.64 5.93 -5.82
C LEU A 40 6.61 5.08 -6.59
N PHE A 41 6.36 3.84 -6.20
CA PHE A 41 5.47 2.91 -6.92
C PHE A 41 4.01 3.35 -6.96
N GLU A 42 3.43 3.65 -8.11
CA GLU A 42 2.00 3.99 -8.21
C GLU A 42 1.19 2.77 -8.68
N PHE A 43 0.04 2.52 -8.04
CA PHE A 43 -0.81 1.37 -8.36
C PHE A 43 -1.31 1.32 -9.81
N ARG A 44 -1.29 2.44 -10.54
CA ARG A 44 -1.63 2.47 -11.98
C ARG A 44 -0.69 1.64 -12.86
N MET A 45 0.53 1.37 -12.40
CA MET A 45 1.45 0.45 -13.07
C MET A 45 0.94 -0.99 -13.14
N LEU A 46 -0.03 -1.36 -12.29
CA LEU A 46 -0.59 -2.71 -12.28
C LEU A 46 -1.48 -3.00 -13.51
N ASP A 47 -1.90 -1.98 -14.26
CA ASP A 47 -2.81 -2.14 -15.41
C ASP A 47 -2.20 -3.05 -16.51
N GLY A 48 -0.87 -3.01 -16.70
CA GLY A 48 -0.19 -3.91 -17.62
C GLY A 48 0.43 -5.16 -16.99
N CYS A 49 0.02 -5.50 -15.76
CA CYS A 49 0.44 -6.70 -15.02
C CYS A 49 -0.74 -7.66 -14.72
N PRO A 50 -1.49 -8.14 -15.73
CA PRO A 50 -2.71 -8.92 -15.56
C PRO A 50 -2.54 -10.30 -14.89
N CYS A 51 -1.32 -10.81 -14.76
CA CYS A 51 -1.01 -12.10 -14.14
C CYS A 51 -0.39 -11.97 -12.74
N LEU A 52 -0.35 -10.77 -12.16
CA LEU A 52 0.33 -10.54 -10.89
C LEU A 52 -0.41 -11.21 -9.73
N GLU A 53 0.22 -12.18 -9.07
CA GLU A 53 -0.36 -12.90 -7.94
C GLU A 53 0.20 -12.44 -6.58
N THR A 54 1.46 -12.03 -6.56
CA THR A 54 2.17 -11.65 -5.32
C THR A 54 2.86 -10.31 -5.49
N MET A 55 2.58 -9.40 -4.56
CA MET A 55 3.18 -8.06 -4.51
C MET A 55 3.78 -7.80 -3.13
N ASP A 56 5.03 -7.35 -3.11
CA ASP A 56 5.80 -7.00 -1.92
C ASP A 56 6.35 -5.58 -2.07
N LEU A 57 5.92 -4.65 -1.23
CA LEU A 57 6.34 -3.25 -1.24
C LEU A 57 6.88 -2.87 0.13
N ARG A 58 8.15 -2.47 0.21
CA ARG A 58 8.79 -2.12 1.49
C ARG A 58 9.43 -0.74 1.44
N ILE A 59 8.81 0.22 2.11
CA ILE A 59 9.39 1.55 2.34
C ILE A 59 10.25 1.48 3.59
N SER A 60 11.35 0.74 3.52
CA SER A 60 12.37 0.72 4.56
C SER A 60 13.64 1.35 3.98
N THR A 61 14.12 2.40 4.63
CA THR A 61 15.45 2.96 4.37
C THR A 61 16.19 3.10 5.69
N ASP A 62 17.46 2.74 5.71
CA ASP A 62 18.26 2.58 6.95
C ASP A 62 18.32 3.83 7.84
N ASN A 63 17.94 5.01 7.33
CA ASN A 63 18.18 6.29 8.01
C ASN A 63 16.98 7.26 8.07
N GLU A 64 15.86 6.98 7.37
CA GLU A 64 14.72 7.92 7.33
C GLU A 64 13.38 7.17 7.29
N GLN A 65 12.46 7.57 8.18
CA GLN A 65 11.06 7.17 8.13
C GLN A 65 10.37 7.96 7.01
N ILE A 66 10.48 7.45 5.78
CA ILE A 66 9.79 8.03 4.65
C ILE A 66 8.32 7.63 4.74
N THR A 67 7.46 8.63 4.92
CA THR A 67 6.02 8.45 4.99
C THR A 67 5.41 8.62 3.61
N ARG A 68 4.54 7.68 3.22
CA ARG A 68 3.81 7.73 1.96
C ARG A 68 2.32 7.85 2.19
N ILE A 69 1.74 8.95 1.72
CA ILE A 69 0.30 9.17 1.75
C ILE A 69 -0.30 8.60 0.46
N ILE A 70 -1.27 7.69 0.60
CA ILE A 70 -2.07 7.18 -0.51
C ILE A 70 -3.32 8.06 -0.62
N SER A 71 -3.41 8.84 -1.69
CA SER A 71 -4.53 9.74 -2.01
C SER A 71 -5.32 9.27 -3.24
N ASP A 72 -6.64 9.56 -3.28
CA ASP A 72 -7.56 9.22 -4.39
C ASP A 72 -7.09 9.77 -5.74
N THR A 73 -6.47 10.93 -5.68
CA THR A 73 -5.83 11.56 -6.81
C THR A 73 -4.57 10.75 -7.12
N GLY A 74 -4.67 9.83 -8.07
CA GLY A 74 -3.56 9.09 -8.68
C GLY A 74 -2.53 9.97 -9.39
N ASP A 75 -2.41 11.23 -8.97
CA ASP A 75 -1.52 12.27 -9.42
C ASP A 75 -0.97 12.95 -8.17
N ASN A 76 0.18 12.45 -7.71
CA ASN A 76 1.19 13.32 -7.13
C ASN A 76 2.03 13.95 -8.25
N THR A 77 1.45 14.11 -9.45
CA THR A 77 2.03 14.97 -10.47
C THR A 77 1.81 16.38 -9.98
N ASN A 78 2.91 17.04 -9.61
CA ASN A 78 3.05 18.49 -9.67
C ASN A 78 2.33 18.97 -10.92
N SER A 79 1.08 19.40 -10.75
CA SER A 79 0.28 19.93 -11.83
C SER A 79 0.73 21.38 -11.93
N ASP A 80 1.84 21.57 -12.66
CA ASP A 80 2.16 22.84 -13.31
C ASP A 80 1.08 23.08 -14.37
N ASP A 81 -0.16 23.33 -13.94
CA ASP A 81 -1.29 23.58 -14.85
C ASP A 81 -1.34 25.08 -15.16
N ASP A 82 -0.66 25.38 -16.26
CA ASP A 82 -0.75 26.61 -17.05
C ASP A 82 -2.23 26.88 -17.37
N SER A 83 -2.79 27.85 -16.66
CA SER A 83 -4.20 28.22 -16.72
C SER A 83 -4.62 28.63 -18.13
N ASN A 84 -5.32 27.75 -18.85
CA ASN A 84 -6.02 28.11 -20.08
C ASN A 84 -7.53 27.93 -19.92
N ASN A 85 -8.22 29.06 -19.79
CA ASN A 85 -9.65 29.22 -19.51
C ASN A 85 -10.54 28.54 -20.57
N GLY A 86 -11.06 27.34 -20.26
CA GLY A 86 -12.15 26.68 -20.99
C GLY A 86 -13.41 26.54 -20.13
N PRO A 87 -14.62 26.69 -20.69
CA PRO A 87 -15.87 26.72 -19.91
C PRO A 87 -16.15 25.35 -19.27
N SER A 88 -16.27 25.38 -17.94
CA SER A 88 -16.44 24.23 -17.05
C SER A 88 -17.78 23.52 -17.30
N GLY A 89 -17.74 22.38 -18.01
CA GLY A 89 -18.79 21.37 -17.90
C GLY A 89 -18.75 20.70 -16.52
N PRO A 90 -19.84 20.06 -16.06
CA PRO A 90 -19.84 19.34 -14.79
C PRO A 90 -18.80 18.21 -14.87
N SER A 91 -17.67 18.40 -14.19
CA SER A 91 -16.66 17.36 -14.05
C SER A 91 -17.26 16.23 -13.22
N LEU A 92 -17.40 15.06 -13.85
CA LEU A 92 -17.61 13.83 -13.11
C LEU A 92 -16.48 13.73 -12.07
N PRO A 93 -16.77 13.28 -10.83
CA PRO A 93 -15.72 13.07 -9.84
C PRO A 93 -14.63 12.21 -10.48
N PRO A 94 -13.34 12.51 -10.23
CA PRO A 94 -12.23 11.75 -10.78
C PRO A 94 -12.38 10.30 -10.32
N GLN A 95 -13.03 9.49 -11.16
CA GLN A 95 -13.10 8.07 -10.92
C GLN A 95 -11.68 7.59 -11.15
N LEU A 96 -11.02 7.13 -10.08
CA LEU A 96 -9.90 6.20 -10.21
C LEU A 96 -10.25 5.30 -11.39
N ARG A 97 -9.55 5.45 -12.53
CA ARG A 97 -9.64 4.47 -13.61
C ARG A 97 -9.28 3.18 -12.90
N ARG A 98 -10.30 2.35 -12.68
CA ARG A 98 -10.28 1.32 -11.65
C ARG A 98 -9.23 0.32 -12.09
N ILE A 99 -7.98 0.51 -11.66
CA ILE A 99 -6.90 -0.40 -11.97
C ILE A 99 -7.18 -1.62 -11.12
N ILE A 100 -7.85 -2.61 -11.70
CA ILE A 100 -8.16 -3.83 -10.99
C ILE A 100 -6.91 -4.70 -11.16
N ALA A 101 -6.34 -5.13 -10.04
CA ALA A 101 -5.34 -6.19 -10.01
C ALA A 101 -6.04 -7.47 -9.52
N PRO A 102 -6.97 -8.03 -10.32
CA PRO A 102 -7.95 -9.00 -9.82
C PRO A 102 -7.27 -10.29 -9.37
N VAL A 103 -6.09 -10.61 -9.88
CA VAL A 103 -5.39 -11.87 -9.63
C VAL A 103 -4.46 -11.84 -8.42
N VAL A 104 -4.22 -10.68 -7.81
CA VAL A 104 -3.34 -10.57 -6.64
C VAL A 104 -3.97 -11.30 -5.47
N LYS A 105 -3.22 -12.26 -4.92
CA LYS A 105 -3.60 -13.10 -3.77
C LYS A 105 -2.79 -12.73 -2.53
N HIS A 106 -1.55 -12.27 -2.72
CA HIS A 106 -0.63 -11.95 -1.63
C HIS A 106 -0.17 -10.51 -1.77
N LEU A 107 -0.46 -9.70 -0.76
CA LEU A 107 0.00 -8.33 -0.64
C LEU A 107 0.80 -8.17 0.66
N LEU A 108 2.05 -7.76 0.53
CA LEU A 108 2.89 -7.32 1.64
C LEU A 108 3.21 -5.85 1.44
N MET A 109 2.90 -5.04 2.44
CA MET A 109 3.23 -3.62 2.47
C MET A 109 3.86 -3.29 3.82
N GLU A 110 5.16 -3.03 3.78
CA GLU A 110 6.00 -2.66 4.92
C GLU A 110 6.40 -1.19 4.81
N GLY A 111 6.49 -0.51 5.95
CA GLY A 111 6.83 0.91 6.06
C GLY A 111 5.63 1.83 6.30
N HIS A 112 5.90 3.12 6.43
CA HIS A 112 4.87 4.11 6.80
C HIS A 112 3.91 4.48 5.66
N TRP A 113 2.92 3.62 5.41
CA TRP A 113 1.82 3.87 4.48
C TRP A 113 0.63 4.53 5.19
N ILE A 114 0.29 5.76 4.80
CA ILE A 114 -0.86 6.50 5.35
C ILE A 114 -2.05 6.36 4.40
N PHE A 115 -3.17 5.84 4.91
CA PHE A 115 -4.43 5.72 4.20
C PHE A 115 -5.49 6.64 4.79
N ASP A 116 -6.35 7.20 3.94
CA ASP A 116 -7.67 7.69 4.35
C ASP A 116 -8.62 6.49 4.47
N ARG A 117 -9.58 6.55 5.41
CA ARG A 117 -10.62 5.53 5.62
C ARG A 117 -11.38 5.24 4.32
N ILE A 118 -11.76 6.29 3.57
CA ILE A 118 -12.51 6.13 2.32
C ILE A 118 -11.68 5.34 1.30
N LEU A 119 -10.38 5.65 1.25
CA LEU A 119 -9.44 5.02 0.33
C LEU A 119 -9.11 3.59 0.71
N LEU A 120 -9.04 3.27 2.00
CA LEU A 120 -8.79 1.91 2.45
C LEU A 120 -9.83 0.93 1.89
N SER A 121 -11.12 1.32 1.90
CA SER A 121 -12.19 0.49 1.33
C SER A 121 -12.05 0.35 -0.18
N ALA A 122 -11.84 1.46 -0.90
CA ALA A 122 -11.62 1.41 -2.34
C ALA A 122 -10.37 0.60 -2.72
N PHE A 123 -9.33 0.66 -1.90
CA PHE A 123 -8.06 -0.03 -2.07
C PHE A 123 -8.22 -1.55 -1.92
N LEU A 124 -8.70 -2.01 -0.76
CA LEU A 124 -8.85 -3.44 -0.47
C LEU A 124 -9.98 -4.08 -1.29
N ASN A 125 -11.15 -3.43 -1.32
CA ASN A 125 -12.35 -3.98 -1.96
C ASN A 125 -12.47 -3.64 -3.45
N GLY A 126 -11.71 -2.67 -3.95
CA GLY A 126 -11.76 -2.26 -5.36
C GLY A 126 -10.58 -2.78 -6.18
N LEU A 127 -9.35 -2.70 -5.67
CA LEU A 127 -8.15 -3.06 -6.44
C LEU A 127 -7.82 -4.56 -6.35
N PHE A 128 -7.96 -5.17 -5.17
CA PHE A 128 -7.50 -6.54 -4.89
C PHE A 128 -8.64 -7.51 -4.55
N LEU A 129 -9.53 -7.73 -5.52
CA LEU A 129 -10.74 -8.54 -5.34
C LEU A 129 -10.50 -10.00 -4.88
N ASN A 130 -9.35 -10.59 -5.21
CA ASN A 130 -8.99 -11.96 -4.81
C ASN A 130 -7.88 -12.00 -3.75
N LEU A 131 -7.69 -10.93 -2.99
CA LEU A 131 -6.70 -10.88 -1.92
C LEU A 131 -7.00 -11.95 -0.88
N GLN A 132 -6.01 -12.80 -0.57
CA GLN A 132 -6.10 -13.89 0.40
C GLN A 132 -5.18 -13.69 1.58
N VAL A 133 -4.03 -13.07 1.35
CA VAL A 133 -3.02 -12.77 2.37
C VAL A 133 -2.69 -11.30 2.29
N LEU A 134 -2.94 -10.59 3.38
CA LEU A 134 -2.56 -9.20 3.57
C LEU A 134 -1.59 -9.12 4.75
N ASN A 135 -0.37 -8.67 4.46
CA ASN A 135 0.61 -8.34 5.47
C ASN A 135 0.80 -6.82 5.49
N VAL A 136 0.50 -6.23 6.63
CA VAL A 136 0.50 -4.79 6.88
C VAL A 136 1.42 -4.51 8.04
N GLU A 137 2.47 -3.75 7.76
CA GLU A 137 3.43 -3.30 8.74
C GLU A 137 3.57 -1.78 8.65
N GLU A 138 3.46 -1.11 9.81
CA GLU A 138 3.60 0.34 9.97
C GLU A 138 2.58 1.23 9.23
N TRP A 139 1.38 0.72 8.92
CA TRP A 139 0.32 1.56 8.34
C TRP A 139 -0.20 2.61 9.33
N GLY A 140 -0.45 3.80 8.82
CA GLY A 140 -0.98 4.96 9.55
C GLY A 140 -2.21 5.57 8.89
N GLY A 141 -2.77 6.61 9.52
CA GLY A 141 -3.96 7.33 9.03
C GLY A 141 -5.30 6.61 9.25
N ILE A 142 -5.26 5.32 9.57
CA ILE A 142 -6.43 4.47 9.81
C ILE A 142 -6.44 3.96 11.25
N GLN A 143 -7.61 3.94 11.87
CA GLN A 143 -7.77 3.23 13.14
C GLN A 143 -7.98 1.74 12.86
N LEU A 144 -7.56 0.88 13.78
CA LEU A 144 -7.76 -0.56 13.63
C LEU A 144 -9.25 -0.92 13.53
N GLN A 145 -10.14 -0.18 14.19
CA GLN A 145 -11.59 -0.36 14.04
C GLN A 145 -12.06 -0.09 12.60
N ASP A 146 -11.61 0.99 11.98
CA ASP A 146 -11.94 1.30 10.57
C ASP A 146 -11.43 0.19 9.65
N PHE A 147 -10.24 -0.36 9.95
CA PHE A 147 -9.64 -1.43 9.16
C PHE A 147 -10.44 -2.74 9.25
N VAL A 148 -10.84 -3.13 10.45
CA VAL A 148 -11.71 -4.30 10.68
C VAL A 148 -13.06 -4.10 10.00
N GLU A 149 -13.68 -2.93 10.14
CA GLU A 149 -14.96 -2.61 9.52
C GLU A 149 -14.88 -2.72 7.99
N VAL A 150 -13.82 -2.18 7.37
CA VAL A 150 -13.61 -2.26 5.92
C VAL A 150 -13.44 -3.69 5.43
N ILE A 151 -12.75 -4.54 6.21
CA ILE A 151 -12.56 -5.95 5.86
C ILE A 151 -13.86 -6.73 6.04
N ALA A 152 -14.57 -6.52 7.15
CA ALA A 152 -15.82 -7.21 7.47
C ALA A 152 -16.97 -6.86 6.50
N THR A 153 -17.05 -5.60 6.06
CA THR A 153 -18.03 -5.15 5.07
C THR A 153 -17.60 -5.44 3.63
N GLY A 154 -16.34 -5.81 3.44
CA GLY A 154 -15.71 -6.01 2.15
C GLY A 154 -16.08 -7.31 1.46
N SER A 155 -15.89 -7.35 0.14
CA SER A 155 -16.04 -8.58 -0.67
C SER A 155 -14.72 -9.34 -0.86
N THR A 156 -13.68 -8.98 -0.11
CA THR A 156 -12.37 -9.64 -0.26
C THR A 156 -12.42 -11.10 0.17
N LYS A 157 -11.60 -11.95 -0.46
CA LYS A 157 -11.45 -13.36 -0.09
C LYS A 157 -10.35 -13.54 0.97
N LEU A 158 -10.22 -12.58 1.88
CA LEU A 158 -9.10 -12.50 2.79
C LEU A 158 -9.16 -13.68 3.78
N LYS A 159 -8.09 -14.47 3.80
CA LYS A 159 -7.95 -15.65 4.67
C LYS A 159 -6.92 -15.44 5.76
N ASN A 160 -5.93 -14.59 5.52
CA ASN A 160 -4.90 -14.31 6.49
C ASN A 160 -4.62 -12.81 6.47
N LEU A 161 -4.71 -12.23 7.65
CA LEU A 161 -4.38 -10.85 7.91
C LEU A 161 -3.26 -10.82 8.95
N PHE A 162 -2.13 -10.25 8.58
CA PHE A 162 -1.01 -10.06 9.47
C PHE A 162 -0.88 -8.56 9.72
N LEU A 163 -1.04 -8.16 10.98
CA LEU A 163 -0.98 -6.78 11.44
C LEU A 163 0.24 -6.63 12.35
N PHE A 164 1.19 -5.83 11.89
CA PHE A 164 2.38 -5.48 12.62
C PHE A 164 2.24 -4.03 13.04
N PHE A 165 1.89 -3.83 14.31
CA PHE A 165 1.82 -2.52 14.93
C PHE A 165 2.83 -2.49 16.06
N GLU A 166 3.86 -1.66 15.95
CA GLU A 166 4.93 -1.52 16.96
C GLU A 166 4.41 -1.13 18.35
N ARG A 167 3.16 -0.69 18.50
CA ARG A 167 2.65 -0.05 19.74
C ARG A 167 1.29 -0.49 20.23
N LEU A 168 0.75 -1.63 19.77
CA LEU A 168 -0.48 -2.14 20.37
C LEU A 168 -0.18 -2.77 21.72
N SER A 169 -0.73 -2.20 22.80
CA SER A 169 -0.68 -2.85 24.10
C SER A 169 -1.51 -4.15 24.06
N VAL A 170 -1.17 -5.09 24.94
CA VAL A 170 -1.89 -6.37 25.04
C VAL A 170 -3.36 -6.14 25.37
N GLU A 171 -3.68 -5.12 26.17
CA GLU A 171 -5.06 -4.74 26.50
C GLU A 171 -5.82 -4.30 25.26
N VAL A 172 -5.18 -3.54 24.36
CA VAL A 172 -5.79 -3.12 23.10
C VAL A 172 -6.03 -4.36 22.22
N MET A 173 -5.05 -5.25 22.07
CA MET A 173 -5.23 -6.49 21.32
C MET A 173 -6.38 -7.35 21.85
N ARG A 174 -6.52 -7.48 23.18
CA ARG A 174 -7.64 -8.19 23.81
C ARG A 174 -8.98 -7.50 23.57
N ALA A 175 -9.05 -6.18 23.74
CA ALA A 175 -10.27 -5.42 23.50
C ALA A 175 -10.75 -5.57 22.06
N TYR A 176 -9.82 -5.57 21.10
CA TYR A 176 -10.15 -5.79 19.68
C TYR A 176 -10.61 -7.22 19.39
N ARG A 177 -9.99 -8.22 20.02
CA ARG A 177 -10.47 -9.60 19.91
C ARG A 177 -11.94 -9.68 20.34
N THR A 178 -12.26 -9.14 21.52
CA THR A 178 -13.64 -9.12 22.04
C THR A 178 -14.58 -8.35 21.11
N PHE A 179 -14.15 -7.20 20.58
CA PHE A 179 -14.94 -6.43 19.60
C PHE A 179 -15.26 -7.25 18.34
N ILE A 180 -14.28 -7.98 17.78
CA ILE A 180 -14.51 -8.81 16.59
C ILE A 180 -15.48 -9.96 16.91
N GLU A 181 -15.33 -10.59 18.07
CA GLU A 181 -16.19 -11.69 18.50
C GLU A 181 -17.65 -11.21 18.74
N ASP A 182 -17.82 -10.03 19.37
CA ASP A 182 -19.13 -9.52 19.79
C ASP A 182 -19.90 -8.77 18.69
N GLU A 183 -19.26 -7.86 17.95
CA GLU A 183 -19.94 -6.92 17.03
C GLU A 183 -19.96 -7.43 15.59
N VAL A 184 -18.91 -8.16 15.19
CA VAL A 184 -18.76 -8.62 13.81
C VAL A 184 -19.45 -9.98 13.62
N GLY A 185 -19.97 -10.62 14.67
CA GLY A 185 -20.87 -11.77 14.56
C GLY A 185 -20.19 -13.14 14.50
N GLY A 186 -19.03 -13.30 15.13
CA GLY A 186 -18.32 -14.59 15.21
C GLY A 186 -17.87 -15.15 13.84
N GLU A 187 -17.48 -16.43 13.81
CA GLU A 187 -16.81 -17.14 12.68
C GLU A 187 -17.38 -16.86 11.28
N ASP A 188 -18.67 -16.51 11.19
CA ASP A 188 -19.38 -16.34 9.93
C ASP A 188 -18.96 -15.10 9.11
N VAL A 189 -18.31 -14.10 9.71
CA VAL A 189 -18.03 -12.82 9.04
C VAL A 189 -16.57 -12.63 8.63
N PHE A 190 -15.62 -13.30 9.31
CA PHE A 190 -14.23 -13.31 8.87
C PHE A 190 -13.63 -14.71 8.91
N PRO A 191 -13.49 -15.41 7.77
CA PRO A 191 -12.98 -16.78 7.71
C PRO A 191 -11.44 -16.87 7.88
N GLY A 192 -10.81 -15.81 8.39
CA GLY A 192 -9.37 -15.62 8.33
C GLY A 192 -8.68 -15.49 9.68
N LYS A 193 -7.36 -15.74 9.68
CA LYS A 193 -6.52 -15.59 10.86
C LYS A 193 -5.98 -14.18 10.95
N ILE A 194 -6.14 -13.54 12.12
CA ILE A 194 -5.50 -12.26 12.42
C ILE A 194 -4.28 -12.54 13.30
N ARG A 195 -3.08 -12.19 12.83
CA ARG A 195 -1.89 -12.26 13.68
C ARG A 195 -1.43 -10.86 14.04
N PHE A 196 -1.32 -10.61 15.33
CA PHE A 196 -0.62 -9.44 15.87
C PHE A 196 0.80 -9.84 16.19
N LEU A 197 1.75 -9.05 15.70
CA LEU A 197 3.17 -9.26 15.97
C LEU A 197 3.68 -8.02 16.72
N GLY A 198 4.09 -8.23 17.96
CA GLY A 198 4.61 -7.18 18.84
C GLY A 198 6.14 -7.26 18.95
N GLU A 199 6.79 -6.12 19.16
CA GLU A 199 8.23 -6.08 19.38
C GLU A 199 8.64 -6.87 20.64
N GLY A 200 9.69 -7.68 20.53
CA GLY A 200 10.41 -8.23 21.67
C GLY A 200 9.79 -9.47 22.34
N HIS A 201 8.65 -9.97 21.88
CA HIS A 201 8.11 -11.24 22.36
C HIS A 201 8.53 -12.40 21.44
N THR A 202 9.43 -13.25 21.93
CA THR A 202 9.75 -14.57 21.35
C THR A 202 8.58 -15.56 21.37
N GLY A 203 7.40 -15.12 21.82
CA GLY A 203 6.14 -15.84 21.69
C GLY A 203 5.17 -15.03 20.84
N ASP A 204 5.02 -15.42 19.57
CA ASP A 204 3.91 -14.99 18.72
C ASP A 204 2.59 -15.26 19.48
N GLU A 205 1.84 -14.21 19.84
CA GLU A 205 0.50 -14.39 20.38
C GLU A 205 -0.47 -14.57 19.21
N PHE A 206 -0.91 -15.82 19.01
CA PHE A 206 -1.82 -16.15 17.93
C PHE A 206 -3.26 -15.84 18.33
N VAL A 207 -3.85 -14.82 17.72
CA VAL A 207 -5.30 -14.64 17.72
C VAL A 207 -5.87 -15.42 16.54
N VAL A 208 -6.00 -16.73 16.69
CA VAL A 208 -6.83 -17.50 15.75
C VAL A 208 -8.27 -17.18 16.10
N LEU A 209 -8.90 -16.29 15.33
CA LEU A 209 -10.34 -16.28 15.20
C LEU A 209 -10.67 -17.65 14.58
N LYS A 210 -11.16 -18.56 15.43
CA LYS A 210 -11.93 -19.69 14.93
C LYS A 210 -13.29 -19.09 14.67
#